data_AF-A0A1Y0IKC9-F1
#
_entry.id   AF-A0A1Y0IKC9-F1
#
_cell.length_a   1.000
_cell.length_b   1.000
_cell.length_c   1.000
_cell.angle_alpha   90.00
_cell.angle_beta   90.00
_cell.angle_gamma   90.00
#
_symmetry.space_group_name_H-M   'P 1'
#
loop_
_entity.id
_entity.type
_entity.pdbx_description
1 polymer ?
#
loop_
_entity_poly.entity_id
_entity_poly.type
_entity_poly.pdbx_seq_one_letter_code
_entity_poly.pdbx_strand_id
1 'polypeptide(L)'
;MRYTVVPIIHDEPLTFGAQHLPLDGAEGEQWKKAMQSLHPRLLPSLKENALLSEEESEFCVAGGIFDYERGRELVIDGTELRLSHCAENFFDFLMSPEDCLRVLAERVEHVPQINSTEEHRERLAMLTSWWEQGFRVLMLQHQ
;
A
#
# COMPACT_ATOMS: atom_id res chain seq x y z
N MET A 1 -12.96 -7.43 -4.41
CA MET A 1 -12.09 -6.24 -4.50
C MET A 1 -10.67 -6.72 -4.72
N ARG A 2 -9.86 -5.94 -5.45
CA ARG A 2 -8.45 -6.24 -5.70
C ARG A 2 -7.63 -5.14 -5.04
N TYR A 3 -6.60 -5.54 -4.30
CA TYR A 3 -5.67 -4.58 -3.71
C TYR A 3 -4.25 -4.95 -4.10
N THR A 4 -3.42 -3.93 -4.23
CA THR A 4 -1.97 -4.10 -4.31
C THR A 4 -1.33 -3.33 -3.17
N VAL A 5 -0.51 -4.01 -2.37
CA VAL A 5 0.31 -3.37 -1.36
C VAL A 5 1.59 -2.89 -2.04
N VAL A 6 1.91 -1.61 -1.83
CA VAL A 6 3.04 -0.93 -2.47
C VAL A 6 3.91 -0.23 -1.42
N PRO A 7 5.24 -0.42 -1.45
CA PRO A 7 6.15 0.35 -0.62
C PRO A 7 6.41 1.73 -1.25
N ILE A 8 6.49 2.75 -0.41
CA ILE A 8 7.00 4.07 -0.74
C ILE A 8 8.49 4.07 -0.38
N ILE A 9 9.33 4.08 -1.41
CA ILE A 9 10.80 3.98 -1.26
C ILE A 9 11.47 5.34 -1.16
N HIS A 10 10.82 6.40 -1.66
CA HIS A 10 11.22 7.79 -1.46
C HIS A 10 9.97 8.66 -1.26
N ASP A 11 10.04 9.63 -0.37
CA ASP A 11 8.93 10.57 -0.12
C ASP A 11 8.97 11.79 -1.03
N GLU A 12 10.16 12.19 -1.50
CA GLU A 12 10.36 13.35 -2.38
C GLU A 12 11.47 13.07 -3.44
N PRO A 13 11.13 12.99 -4.75
CA PRO A 13 9.77 12.85 -5.27
C PRO A 13 9.13 11.55 -4.74
N LEU A 14 7.80 11.56 -4.58
CA LEU A 14 7.10 10.40 -4.05
C LEU A 14 7.28 9.22 -5.00
N THR A 15 7.94 8.17 -4.54
CA THR A 15 8.33 7.03 -5.37
C THR A 15 7.76 5.73 -4.81
N PHE A 16 6.95 5.03 -5.62
CA PHE A 16 6.52 3.67 -5.29
C PHE A 16 7.53 2.66 -5.82
N GLY A 17 7.86 1.66 -5.00
CA GLY A 17 8.82 0.63 -5.35
C GLY A 17 8.29 -0.33 -6.42
N ALA A 18 9.21 -1.01 -7.09
CA ALA A 18 8.90 -2.02 -8.11
C ALA A 18 8.27 -3.30 -7.55
N GLN A 19 8.62 -3.66 -6.31
CA GLN A 19 8.15 -4.88 -5.68
C GLN A 19 6.77 -4.67 -5.07
N HIS A 20 5.83 -5.51 -5.47
CA HIS A 20 4.42 -5.40 -5.07
C HIS A 20 3.91 -6.70 -4.47
N LEU A 21 2.90 -6.57 -3.60
CA LEU A 21 2.21 -7.72 -3.01
C LEU A 21 0.71 -7.65 -3.38
N PRO A 22 0.22 -8.56 -4.24
CA PRO A 22 -1.19 -8.61 -4.58
C PRO A 22 -2.00 -9.23 -3.43
N LEU A 23 -3.13 -8.59 -3.11
CA LEU A 23 -4.13 -9.09 -2.17
C LEU A 23 -5.46 -9.23 -2.91
N ASP A 24 -5.51 -10.25 -3.78
CA ASP A 24 -6.68 -10.53 -4.61
C ASP A 24 -7.64 -11.50 -3.92
N GLY A 25 -8.94 -11.32 -4.18
CA GLY A 25 -9.97 -12.26 -3.76
C GLY A 25 -10.31 -12.24 -2.27
N ALA A 26 -11.01 -13.29 -1.83
CA ALA A 26 -11.55 -13.37 -0.47
C ALA A 26 -10.45 -13.51 0.60
N GLU A 27 -9.38 -14.23 0.28
CA GLU A 27 -8.25 -14.43 1.19
C GLU A 27 -7.47 -13.13 1.44
N GLY A 28 -7.19 -12.36 0.39
CA GLY A 28 -6.55 -11.04 0.55
C GLY A 28 -7.36 -10.09 1.42
N GLU A 29 -8.69 -10.06 1.25
CA GLU A 29 -9.58 -9.24 2.09
C GLU A 29 -9.61 -9.72 3.55
N GLN A 30 -9.57 -11.02 3.79
CA GLN A 30 -9.48 -11.57 5.15
C GLN A 30 -8.15 -11.20 5.82
N TRP A 31 -7.04 -11.34 5.10
CA TRP A 31 -5.72 -10.99 5.60
C TRP A 31 -5.61 -9.49 5.90
N LYS A 32 -6.12 -8.64 5.01
CA LYS A 32 -6.25 -7.19 5.24
C LYS A 32 -7.02 -6.90 6.53
N LYS A 33 -8.20 -7.51 6.72
CA LYS A 33 -9.01 -7.30 7.93
C LYS A 33 -8.28 -7.74 9.20
N ALA A 34 -7.51 -8.83 9.12
CA ALA A 34 -6.67 -9.28 10.21
C ALA A 34 -5.55 -8.26 10.51
N MET A 35 -4.89 -7.72 9.50
CA MET A 35 -3.89 -6.66 9.70
C MET A 35 -4.50 -5.40 10.33
N GLN A 36 -5.65 -4.95 9.84
CA GLN A 36 -6.34 -3.76 10.36
C GLN A 36 -6.91 -3.95 11.77
N SER A 37 -7.09 -5.19 12.24
CA SER A 37 -7.49 -5.46 13.62
C SER A 37 -6.34 -5.27 14.63
N LEU A 38 -5.08 -5.36 14.18
CA LEU A 38 -3.93 -4.97 15.00
C LEU A 38 -3.95 -3.47 15.29
N HIS A 39 -4.17 -2.66 14.24
CA HIS A 39 -4.33 -1.22 14.35
C HIS A 39 -5.03 -0.64 13.10
N PRO A 40 -6.00 0.28 13.22
CA PRO A 40 -6.77 0.80 12.08
C PRO A 40 -5.94 1.52 11.01
N ARG A 41 -4.78 2.07 11.38
CA ARG A 41 -3.85 2.74 10.46
C ARG A 41 -2.77 1.80 9.90
N LEU A 42 -2.78 0.52 10.27
CA LEU A 42 -1.86 -0.46 9.71
C LEU A 42 -2.38 -0.87 8.34
N LEU A 43 -1.61 -0.58 7.29
CA LEU A 43 -2.02 -0.76 5.88
C LEU A 43 -3.34 -0.06 5.54
N PRO A 44 -3.38 1.29 5.57
CA PRO A 44 -4.56 2.01 5.10
C PRO A 44 -4.67 1.88 3.57
N SER A 45 -5.90 1.97 3.06
CA SER A 45 -6.17 1.84 1.63
C SER A 45 -6.55 3.16 0.98
N LEU A 46 -5.97 3.46 -0.18
CA LEU A 46 -6.36 4.55 -1.06
C LEU A 46 -6.98 3.98 -2.34
N LYS A 47 -8.08 4.58 -2.81
CA LYS A 47 -8.62 4.22 -4.12
C LYS A 47 -7.68 4.73 -5.20
N GLU A 48 -7.39 3.89 -6.17
CA GLU A 48 -6.45 4.22 -7.25
C GLU A 48 -6.84 5.50 -7.99
N ASN A 49 -8.13 5.66 -8.31
CA ASN A 49 -8.65 6.85 -8.97
C ASN A 49 -8.62 8.13 -8.12
N ALA A 50 -8.27 8.02 -6.83
CA ALA A 50 -8.08 9.16 -5.95
C ALA A 50 -6.60 9.53 -5.79
N LEU A 51 -5.67 8.82 -6.45
CA LEU A 51 -4.24 9.09 -6.32
C LEU A 51 -3.83 10.37 -7.06
N LEU A 52 -4.26 10.52 -8.32
CA LEU A 52 -3.83 11.61 -9.19
C LEU A 52 -4.90 12.70 -9.35
N SER A 53 -4.47 13.91 -9.69
CA SER A 53 -5.36 15.05 -9.95
C SER A 53 -6.20 14.87 -11.23
N GLU A 54 -7.45 15.37 -11.23
CA GLU A 54 -8.38 15.19 -12.36
C GLU A 54 -7.97 15.97 -13.63
N GLU A 55 -7.09 16.97 -13.55
CA GLU A 55 -6.68 17.77 -14.72
C GLU A 55 -5.71 17.02 -15.65
N GLU A 56 -5.04 15.97 -15.14
CA GLU A 56 -4.12 15.11 -15.92
C GLU A 56 -4.85 13.86 -16.48
N SER A 57 -6.19 13.90 -16.49
CA SER A 57 -7.09 12.78 -16.83
C SER A 57 -7.18 12.42 -18.31
N GLU A 58 -6.31 12.91 -19.20
CA GLU A 58 -6.21 12.33 -20.56
C GLU A 58 -5.74 10.87 -20.50
N PHE A 59 -5.07 10.44 -19.42
CA PHE A 59 -4.80 9.04 -19.10
C PHE A 59 -6.03 8.25 -18.58
N CYS A 60 -7.17 8.89 -18.33
CA CYS A 60 -8.36 8.25 -17.74
C CYS A 60 -9.29 7.55 -18.73
N VAL A 61 -9.07 7.63 -20.05
CA VAL A 61 -10.11 7.17 -21.02
C VAL A 61 -9.98 5.69 -21.43
N ALA A 62 -8.92 4.97 -21.02
CA ALA A 62 -8.68 3.59 -21.50
C ALA A 62 -8.59 2.48 -20.43
N GLY A 63 -8.92 2.75 -19.15
CA GLY A 63 -9.14 1.69 -18.16
C GLY A 63 -8.07 1.54 -17.07
N GLY A 64 -7.99 2.53 -16.18
CA GLY A 64 -7.18 2.48 -14.97
C GLY A 64 -5.81 3.12 -15.17
N ILE A 65 -5.49 4.11 -14.34
CA ILE A 65 -4.21 4.80 -14.32
C ILE A 65 -3.08 3.84 -13.92
N PHE A 66 -3.38 2.77 -13.19
CA PHE A 66 -2.46 1.67 -12.90
C PHE A 66 -2.64 0.52 -13.89
N ASP A 67 -2.25 0.74 -15.14
CA ASP A 67 -1.44 -0.29 -15.80
C ASP A 67 0.03 -0.07 -15.40
N TYR A 68 0.23 0.05 -14.08
CA TYR A 68 1.54 0.03 -13.48
C TYR A 68 2.08 -1.35 -13.80
N GLU A 69 2.97 -1.44 -14.79
CA GLU A 69 3.64 -2.69 -15.11
C GLU A 69 4.22 -3.22 -13.80
N ARG A 70 3.55 -4.23 -13.22
CA ARG A 70 3.95 -4.84 -11.95
C ARG A 70 5.44 -5.16 -12.06
N GLY A 71 6.28 -4.52 -11.25
CA GLY A 71 7.74 -4.66 -11.37
C GLY A 71 8.51 -3.42 -11.84
N ARG A 72 7.90 -2.25 -12.02
CA ARG A 72 8.61 -0.97 -12.23
C ARG A 72 8.35 0.01 -11.10
N GLU A 73 9.18 1.05 -10.93
CA GLU A 73 8.94 2.12 -9.96
C GLU A 73 7.99 3.19 -10.52
N LEU A 74 7.16 3.81 -9.67
CA LEU A 74 6.35 4.98 -9.99
C LEU A 74 7.06 6.18 -9.42
N VAL A 75 7.29 7.20 -10.22
CA VAL A 75 7.76 8.49 -9.70
C VAL A 75 6.64 9.50 -9.89
N ILE A 76 6.15 10.06 -8.79
CA ILE A 76 5.17 11.13 -8.76
C ILE A 76 5.93 12.40 -8.41
N ASP A 77 6.36 13.11 -9.44
CA ASP A 77 7.28 14.24 -9.36
C ASP A 77 6.58 15.61 -9.27
N GLY A 78 5.25 15.65 -9.45
CA GLY A 78 4.45 16.86 -9.47
C GLY A 78 4.47 17.62 -10.81
N THR A 79 5.22 17.12 -11.79
CA THR A 79 5.36 17.67 -13.15
C THR A 79 4.60 16.85 -14.19
N GLU A 80 4.88 15.55 -14.29
CA GLU A 80 4.16 14.64 -15.20
C GLU A 80 2.97 13.97 -14.51
N LEU A 81 3.15 13.66 -13.22
CA LEU A 81 2.13 13.08 -12.37
C LEU A 81 2.01 13.92 -11.11
N ARG A 82 0.81 14.46 -10.86
CA ARG A 82 0.52 15.21 -9.64
C ARG A 82 -0.48 14.46 -8.77
N LEU A 83 -0.16 14.39 -7.48
CA LEU A 83 -1.08 13.88 -6.47
C LEU A 83 -2.36 14.71 -6.41
N SER A 84 -3.47 14.03 -6.18
CA SER A 84 -4.68 14.70 -5.76
C SER A 84 -4.53 15.21 -4.32
N HIS A 85 -5.30 16.24 -3.95
CA HIS A 85 -5.39 16.69 -2.55
C HIS A 85 -5.82 15.59 -1.58
N CYS A 86 -6.64 14.65 -2.02
CA CYS A 86 -7.04 13.51 -1.19
C CYS A 86 -5.84 12.58 -0.93
N ALA A 87 -4.98 12.40 -1.93
CA ALA A 87 -3.79 11.56 -1.81
C ALA A 87 -2.73 12.22 -0.91
N GLU A 88 -2.48 13.52 -1.06
CA GLU A 88 -1.56 14.28 -0.20
C GLU A 88 -1.89 14.07 1.30
N ASN A 89 -3.15 14.34 1.67
CA ASN A 89 -3.62 14.14 3.04
C ASN A 89 -3.53 12.68 3.51
N PHE A 90 -3.68 11.73 2.58
CA PHE A 90 -3.56 10.31 2.89
C PHE A 90 -2.10 9.91 3.21
N PHE A 91 -1.11 10.46 2.51
CA PHE A 91 0.30 10.17 2.78
C PHE A 91 0.76 10.74 4.13
N ASP A 92 0.26 11.90 4.53
CA ASP A 92 0.49 12.47 5.87
C ASP A 92 -0.10 11.60 6.98
N PHE A 93 -1.15 10.83 6.65
CA PHE A 93 -1.81 9.91 7.56
C PHE A 93 -1.12 8.53 7.68
N LEU A 94 -0.12 8.22 6.86
CA LEU A 94 0.59 6.95 6.98
C LEU A 94 1.34 6.87 8.31
N MET A 95 1.36 5.66 8.90
CA MET A 95 2.20 5.41 10.07
C MET A 95 3.67 5.37 9.67
N SER A 96 4.56 5.75 10.58
CA SER A 96 5.99 5.52 10.35
C SER A 96 6.28 4.01 10.35
N PRO A 97 7.34 3.57 9.65
CA PRO A 97 7.76 2.17 9.66
C PRO A 97 8.03 1.65 11.08
N GLU A 98 8.62 2.46 11.95
CA GLU A 98 8.92 2.05 13.34
C GLU A 98 7.64 1.81 14.14
N ASP A 99 6.62 2.64 13.96
CA ASP A 99 5.31 2.46 14.60
C ASP A 99 4.59 1.22 14.08
N CYS A 100 4.70 0.92 12.78
CA CYS A 100 4.17 -0.33 12.20
C CYS A 100 4.83 -1.56 12.82
N LEU A 101 6.16 -1.57 12.90
CA LEU A 101 6.93 -2.67 13.52
C LEU A 101 6.58 -2.84 14.99
N ARG A 102 6.44 -1.74 15.73
CA ARG A 102 6.03 -1.76 17.14
C ARG A 102 4.65 -2.38 17.34
N VAL A 103 3.66 -1.97 16.54
CA VAL A 103 2.32 -2.57 16.56
C VAL A 103 2.38 -4.07 16.27
N LEU A 104 3.18 -4.48 15.29
CA LEU A 104 3.30 -5.88 14.93
C LEU A 104 3.91 -6.69 16.08
N ALA A 105 5.02 -6.23 16.66
CA ALA A 105 5.69 -6.91 17.77
C ALA A 105 4.79 -7.05 19.01
N GLU A 106 3.95 -6.06 19.29
CA GLU A 106 3.06 -6.06 20.47
C GLU A 106 1.81 -6.93 20.30
N ARG A 107 1.33 -7.13 19.06
CA ARG A 107 -0.04 -7.61 18.83
C ARG A 107 -0.18 -8.78 17.88
N VAL A 108 0.85 -9.16 17.11
CA VAL A 108 0.73 -10.21 16.08
C VAL A 108 0.25 -11.54 16.65
N GLU A 109 0.66 -11.90 17.87
CA GLU A 109 0.24 -13.14 18.53
C GLU A 109 -1.27 -13.20 18.84
N HIS A 110 -1.92 -12.04 18.95
CA HIS A 110 -3.36 -11.94 19.18
C HIS A 110 -4.19 -12.13 17.90
N VAL A 111 -3.56 -12.14 16.72
CA VAL A 111 -4.24 -12.26 15.42
C VAL A 111 -3.57 -13.36 14.59
N PRO A 112 -3.76 -14.64 14.94
CA PRO A 112 -3.09 -15.77 14.30
C PRO A 112 -3.42 -15.90 12.80
N GLN A 113 -4.51 -15.29 12.33
CA GLN A 113 -4.92 -15.27 10.93
C GLN A 113 -3.87 -14.62 10.02
N ILE A 114 -3.03 -13.72 10.55
CA ILE A 114 -1.98 -13.04 9.79
C ILE A 114 -0.84 -14.01 9.41
N ASN A 115 -0.68 -15.11 10.15
CA ASN A 115 0.41 -16.09 9.98
C ASN A 115 -0.09 -17.53 9.79
N SER A 116 -1.38 -17.71 9.50
CA SER A 116 -2.05 -19.02 9.48
C SER A 116 -1.61 -19.93 8.34
N THR A 117 -1.33 -19.37 7.16
CA THR A 117 -0.88 -20.11 5.96
C THR A 117 0.56 -19.74 5.62
N GLU A 118 1.20 -20.52 4.76
CA GLU A 118 2.54 -20.21 4.25
C GLU A 118 2.54 -18.89 3.48
N GLU A 119 1.57 -18.71 2.58
CA GLU A 119 1.39 -17.46 1.83
C GLU A 119 1.18 -16.25 2.75
N HIS A 120 0.40 -16.40 3.83
CA HIS A 120 0.23 -15.32 4.82
C HIS A 120 1.53 -14.96 5.54
N ARG A 121 2.36 -15.96 5.87
CA ARG A 121 3.68 -15.72 6.48
C ARG A 121 4.64 -15.05 5.51
N GLU A 122 4.64 -15.45 4.24
CA GLU A 122 5.45 -14.81 3.19
C GLU A 122 5.04 -13.35 2.99
N ARG A 123 3.73 -13.08 2.93
CA ARG A 123 3.18 -11.72 2.86
C ARG A 123 3.61 -10.86 4.05
N LEU A 124 3.51 -11.41 5.28
CA LEU A 124 3.93 -10.70 6.48
C LEU A 124 5.45 -10.46 6.48
N ALA A 125 6.26 -11.45 6.08
CA ALA A 125 7.70 -11.32 6.02
C ALA A 125 8.13 -10.23 5.03
N MET A 126 7.52 -10.18 3.84
CA MET A 126 7.78 -9.12 2.86
C MET A 126 7.43 -7.74 3.43
N LEU A 127 6.25 -7.60 4.02
CA LEU A 127 5.81 -6.33 4.60
C LEU A 127 6.72 -5.87 5.74
N THR A 128 7.10 -6.79 6.61
CA THR A 128 8.03 -6.54 7.73
C THR A 128 9.38 -6.08 7.17
N SER A 129 9.89 -6.73 6.13
CA SER A 129 11.16 -6.35 5.49
C SER A 129 11.13 -4.94 4.89
N TRP A 130 9.99 -4.48 4.38
CA TRP A 130 9.86 -3.11 3.88
C TRP A 130 9.89 -2.09 5.02
N TRP A 131 9.20 -2.38 6.13
CA TRP A 131 9.25 -1.50 7.29
C TRP A 131 10.63 -1.47 7.96
N GLU A 132 11.33 -2.60 8.01
CA GLU A 132 12.72 -2.66 8.51
C GLU A 132 13.70 -1.86 7.64
N GLN A 133 13.41 -1.73 6.34
CA GLN A 133 14.17 -0.85 5.42
C GLN A 133 13.80 0.63 5.56
N GLY A 134 12.80 0.97 6.39
CA GLY A 134 12.30 2.33 6.56
C GLY A 134 11.28 2.75 5.51
N PHE A 135 10.72 1.83 4.72
CA PHE A 135 9.71 2.17 3.72
C PHE A 135 8.34 2.32 4.36
N ARG A 136 7.63 3.39 4.02
CA ARG A 136 6.20 3.51 4.31
C ARG A 136 5.43 2.62 3.34
N VAL A 137 4.27 2.10 3.75
CA VAL A 137 3.51 1.14 2.93
C VAL A 137 2.04 1.52 2.92
N LEU A 138 1.41 1.44 1.75
CA LEU A 138 -0.03 1.58 1.59
C LEU A 138 -0.62 0.43 0.78
N MET A 139 -1.95 0.37 0.74
CA MET A 139 -2.68 -0.47 -0.21
C MET A 139 -3.42 0.39 -1.22
N LEU A 140 -3.22 0.09 -2.50
CA LEU A 140 -4.02 0.64 -3.58
C LEU A 140 -5.22 -0.27 -3.83
N GLN A 141 -6.41 0.32 -3.84
CA GLN A 141 -7.66 -0.38 -4.17
C GLN A 141 -7.99 -0.17 -5.64
N HIS A 142 -8.01 -1.27 -6.39
CA HIS A 142 -8.41 -1.31 -7.80
C HIS A 142 -9.94 -1.51 -7.94
N GLN A 143 -10.53 -0.91 -8.98
CA GLN A 143 -11.96 -1.08 -9.28
C GLN A 143 -12.25 -2.41 -9.99
#